data_AF-A0A1L9SVG1-F1
#
_entry.id   AF-A0A1L9SVG1-F1
#
_cell.length_a   1.000
_cell.length_b   1.000
_cell.length_c   1.000
_cell.angle_alpha   90.00
_cell.angle_beta   90.00
_cell.angle_gamma   90.00
#
_symmetry.space_group_name_H-M   'P 1'
#
loop_
_entity.id
_entity.type
_entity.pdbx_description
1 polymer ?
#
loop_
_entity_poly.entity_id
_entity_poly.type
_entity_poly.pdbx_seq_one_letter_code
_entity_poly.pdbx_strand_id
1 'polypeptide(L)'
;MRKCNALIRANTRQLDRDISQLKTLDSKTRQLIINASRRAERNPSQAKQANAETRTFARELVRIRKQSSRLNTSRAQLQSVQMQVNEAFSVRKIQGSLKKSTGIMKDVNTLVRLPELSATMHQLSMELVRAGIIEEMVSDAIPDNEILEDEEEEVDAEVDKVLQDILRGKLSQVEAVKPEKPLEEEPMAEEEFEDQEATLKQMRGRLEALKS
;
A
#
# COMPACT_ATOMS: atom_id res chain seq x y z
N MET A 1 -27.44 -24.40 1.92
CA MET A 1 -27.75 -23.05 1.37
C MET A 1 -27.95 -21.99 2.45
N ARG A 2 -29.02 -22.04 3.28
CA ARG A 2 -29.30 -20.98 4.27
C ARG A 2 -28.14 -20.75 5.26
N LYS A 3 -27.52 -21.83 5.75
CA LYS A 3 -26.39 -21.75 6.70
C LYS A 3 -25.12 -21.15 6.06
N CYS A 4 -24.69 -21.61 4.89
CA CYS A 4 -23.57 -21.04 4.15
C CYS A 4 -23.76 -19.53 3.90
N ASN A 5 -24.95 -19.12 3.42
CA ASN A 5 -25.24 -17.70 3.16
C ASN A 5 -25.35 -16.87 4.44
N ALA A 6 -25.74 -17.45 5.58
CA ALA A 6 -25.70 -16.78 6.86
C ALA A 6 -24.25 -16.53 7.33
N LEU A 7 -23.39 -17.54 7.24
CA LEU A 7 -21.97 -17.44 7.58
C LEU A 7 -21.25 -16.40 6.72
N ILE A 8 -21.44 -16.44 5.40
CA ILE A 8 -20.82 -15.47 4.48
C ILE A 8 -21.26 -14.04 4.84
N ARG A 9 -22.55 -13.79 5.02
CA ARG A 9 -23.05 -12.45 5.39
C ARG A 9 -22.54 -11.96 6.74
N ALA A 10 -22.41 -12.85 7.73
CA ALA A 10 -21.85 -12.49 9.03
C ALA A 10 -20.39 -12.03 8.89
N ASN A 11 -19.59 -12.76 8.13
CA ASN A 11 -18.20 -12.42 7.84
C ASN A 11 -18.05 -11.13 7.03
N THR A 12 -18.91 -10.90 6.01
CA THR A 12 -18.91 -9.66 5.24
C THR A 12 -19.12 -8.45 6.16
N ARG A 13 -20.10 -8.54 7.09
CA ARG A 13 -20.37 -7.47 8.06
C ARG A 13 -19.22 -7.27 9.05
N GLN A 14 -18.51 -8.34 9.41
CA GLN A 14 -17.33 -8.24 10.27
C GLN A 14 -16.22 -7.47 9.55
N LEU A 15 -15.86 -7.88 8.33
CA LEU A 15 -14.87 -7.18 7.51
C LEU A 15 -15.26 -5.72 7.25
N ASP A 16 -16.53 -5.43 6.99
CA ASP A 16 -17.03 -4.06 6.81
C ASP A 16 -16.75 -3.18 8.04
N ARG A 17 -16.99 -3.72 9.24
CA ARG A 17 -16.71 -3.01 10.50
C ARG A 17 -15.22 -2.79 10.67
N ASP A 18 -14.40 -3.82 10.46
CA ASP A 18 -12.96 -3.74 10.66
C ASP A 18 -12.31 -2.77 9.66
N ILE A 19 -12.74 -2.79 8.39
CA ILE A 19 -12.32 -1.82 7.37
C ILE A 19 -12.72 -0.39 7.78
N SER A 20 -13.92 -0.19 8.32
CA SER A 20 -14.38 1.13 8.79
C SER A 20 -13.57 1.63 9.99
N GLN A 21 -13.23 0.75 10.92
CA GLN A 21 -12.37 1.04 12.06
C GLN A 21 -10.96 1.42 11.61
N LEU A 22 -10.36 0.67 10.68
CA LEU A 22 -9.04 0.97 10.12
C LEU A 22 -9.02 2.31 9.37
N LYS A 23 -10.07 2.66 8.62
CA LYS A 23 -10.18 3.99 7.98
C LYS A 23 -10.20 5.12 9.00
N THR A 24 -10.91 4.92 10.12
CA THR A 24 -10.95 5.89 11.21
C THR A 24 -9.60 6.01 11.90
N LEU A 25 -8.91 4.89 12.10
CA LEU A 25 -7.58 4.83 12.69
C LEU A 25 -6.53 5.49 11.78
N ASP A 26 -6.54 5.23 10.47
CA ASP A 26 -5.67 5.87 9.47
C ASP A 26 -5.76 7.41 9.56
N SER A 27 -6.98 7.96 9.57
CA SER A 27 -7.21 9.41 9.69
C SER A 27 -6.69 9.99 11.01
N LYS A 28 -6.91 9.29 12.13
CA LYS A 28 -6.41 9.70 13.45
C LYS A 28 -4.87 9.67 13.49
N THR A 29 -4.25 8.60 13.00
CA THR A 29 -2.79 8.45 12.96
C THR A 29 -2.16 9.51 12.05
N ARG A 30 -2.78 9.83 10.91
CA ARG A 30 -2.37 10.96 10.07
C ARG A 30 -2.38 12.29 10.83
N GLN A 31 -3.40 12.54 11.63
CA GLN A 31 -3.47 13.76 12.45
C GLN A 31 -2.42 13.77 13.57
N LEU A 32 -2.10 12.62 14.17
CA LEU A 32 -1.03 12.49 15.16
C LEU A 32 0.34 12.82 14.58
N ILE A 33 0.65 12.33 13.37
CA ILE A 33 1.89 12.68 12.62
C ILE A 33 2.01 14.19 12.47
N ILE A 34 0.94 14.87 12.05
CA ILE A 34 0.94 16.32 11.87
C ILE A 34 1.13 17.07 13.19
N ASN A 35 0.45 16.63 14.24
CA ASN A 35 0.54 17.27 15.55
C ASN A 35 1.93 17.09 16.18
N ALA A 36 2.56 15.93 15.98
CA ALA A 36 3.93 15.65 16.43
C ALA A 36 4.95 16.52 15.66
N SER A 37 4.83 16.62 14.33
CA SER A 37 5.68 17.50 13.51
C SER A 37 5.58 18.96 13.95
N ARG A 38 4.37 19.49 14.15
CA ARG A 38 4.17 20.88 14.64
C ARG A 38 4.76 21.12 16.03
N ARG A 39 4.80 20.09 16.88
CA ARG A 39 5.41 20.17 18.22
C ARG A 39 6.93 20.28 18.11
N ALA A 40 7.54 19.55 17.17
CA ALA A 40 8.96 19.64 16.90
C ALA A 40 9.36 21.06 16.44
N GLU A 41 8.55 21.68 15.60
CA GLU A 41 8.77 23.07 15.12
C GLU A 41 8.65 24.11 16.24
N ARG A 42 7.67 23.97 17.14
CA ARG A 42 7.38 24.96 18.20
C ARG A 42 8.32 24.87 19.39
N ASN A 43 8.82 23.69 19.72
CA ASN A 43 9.64 23.44 20.90
C ASN A 43 10.96 22.75 20.51
N PRO A 44 12.01 23.53 20.17
CA PRO A 44 13.31 22.98 19.78
C PRO A 44 13.93 22.03 20.81
N SER A 45 13.68 22.27 22.10
CA SER A 45 14.14 21.40 23.20
C SER A 45 13.53 20.00 23.19
N GLN A 46 12.34 19.83 22.61
CA GLN A 46 11.65 18.55 22.47
C GLN A 46 11.67 18.01 21.02
N ALA A 47 12.36 18.68 20.10
CA ALA A 47 12.33 18.35 18.68
C ALA A 47 12.82 16.91 18.41
N LYS A 48 13.86 16.45 19.10
CA LYS A 48 14.38 15.07 18.95
C LYS A 48 13.33 14.03 19.33
N GLN A 49 12.60 14.24 20.43
CA GLN A 49 11.54 13.34 20.87
C GLN A 49 10.35 13.39 19.90
N ALA A 50 9.89 14.59 19.53
CA ALA A 50 8.77 14.77 18.62
C ALA A 50 9.03 14.18 17.23
N ASN A 51 10.27 14.24 16.73
CA ASN A 51 10.66 13.59 15.47
C ASN A 51 10.65 12.05 15.58
N ALA A 52 11.08 11.49 16.70
CA ALA A 52 11.00 10.04 16.95
C ALA A 52 9.55 9.54 17.03
N GLU A 53 8.67 10.30 17.70
CA GLU A 53 7.23 10.04 17.76
C GLU A 53 6.60 10.11 16.35
N THR A 54 6.97 11.12 15.56
CA THR A 54 6.50 11.29 14.18
C THR A 54 6.85 10.09 13.31
N ARG A 55 8.09 9.59 13.39
CA ARG A 55 8.52 8.39 12.65
C ARG A 55 7.81 7.13 13.13
N THR A 56 7.55 7.02 14.44
CA THR A 56 6.80 5.89 15.02
C THR A 56 5.35 5.88 14.51
N PHE A 57 4.66 7.03 14.51
CA PHE A 57 3.30 7.11 13.96
C PHE A 57 3.25 6.85 12.45
N ALA A 58 4.29 7.21 11.71
CA ALA A 58 4.37 6.90 10.28
C ALA A 58 4.54 5.40 10.00
N ARG A 59 5.37 4.69 10.79
CA ARG A 59 5.45 3.21 10.72
C ARG A 59 4.09 2.57 10.98
N GLU A 60 3.39 3.04 12.01
CA GLU A 60 2.06 2.52 12.32
C GLU A 60 1.06 2.80 11.21
N LEU A 61 1.14 3.97 10.57
CA LEU A 61 0.29 4.30 9.42
C LEU A 61 0.52 3.37 8.22
N VAL A 62 1.77 3.00 7.93
CA VAL A 62 2.10 2.01 6.90
C VAL A 62 1.44 0.66 7.23
N ARG A 63 1.57 0.19 8.47
CA ARG A 63 0.94 -1.06 8.93
C ARG A 63 -0.58 -1.04 8.79
N ILE A 64 -1.23 0.06 9.20
CA ILE A 64 -2.68 0.25 9.05
C ILE A 64 -3.09 0.16 7.57
N ARG A 65 -2.32 0.76 6.67
CA ARG A 65 -2.60 0.72 5.21
C ARG A 65 -2.42 -0.67 4.63
N LYS A 66 -1.35 -1.39 5.00
CA LYS A 66 -1.13 -2.78 4.58
C LYS A 66 -2.27 -3.68 5.08
N GLN A 67 -2.66 -3.55 6.35
CA GLN A 67 -3.79 -4.28 6.92
C GLN A 67 -5.12 -3.94 6.21
N SER A 68 -5.36 -2.66 5.93
CA SER A 68 -6.55 -2.22 5.19
C SER A 68 -6.59 -2.81 3.78
N SER A 69 -5.45 -2.81 3.06
CA SER A 69 -5.33 -3.44 1.74
C SER A 69 -5.67 -4.94 1.82
N ARG A 70 -5.08 -5.65 2.77
CA ARG A 70 -5.35 -7.07 3.02
C ARG A 70 -6.83 -7.33 3.24
N LEU A 71 -7.48 -6.62 4.18
CA LEU A 71 -8.91 -6.80 4.47
C LEU A 71 -9.81 -6.47 3.27
N ASN A 72 -9.47 -5.47 2.44
CA ASN A 72 -10.22 -5.18 1.22
C ASN A 72 -10.12 -6.31 0.19
N THR A 73 -8.93 -6.88 -0.01
CA THR A 73 -8.73 -8.06 -0.86
C THR A 73 -9.54 -9.25 -0.35
N SER A 74 -9.50 -9.52 0.96
CA SER A 74 -10.29 -10.57 1.60
C SER A 74 -11.80 -10.36 1.44
N ARG A 75 -12.27 -9.11 1.55
CA ARG A 75 -13.67 -8.75 1.31
C ARG A 75 -14.10 -9.05 -0.13
N ALA A 76 -13.26 -8.74 -1.10
CA ALA A 76 -13.52 -9.05 -2.50
C ALA A 76 -13.55 -10.56 -2.76
N GLN A 77 -12.60 -11.31 -2.21
CA GLN A 77 -12.57 -12.79 -2.28
C GLN A 77 -13.83 -13.40 -1.65
N LEU A 78 -14.27 -12.92 -0.48
CA LEU A 78 -15.50 -13.40 0.16
C LEU A 78 -16.75 -13.11 -0.69
N GLN A 79 -16.80 -11.97 -1.36
CA GLN A 79 -17.88 -11.64 -2.28
C GLN A 79 -17.89 -12.55 -3.52
N SER A 80 -16.71 -12.88 -4.06
CA SER A 80 -16.57 -13.89 -5.12
C SER A 80 -17.13 -15.24 -4.68
N VAL A 81 -16.71 -15.73 -3.49
CA VAL A 81 -17.24 -16.98 -2.90
C VAL A 81 -18.76 -16.92 -2.74
N GLN A 82 -19.31 -15.79 -2.29
CA GLN A 82 -20.77 -15.63 -2.17
C GLN A 82 -21.49 -15.83 -3.51
N MET A 83 -20.97 -15.23 -4.58
CA MET A 83 -21.55 -15.36 -5.91
C MET A 83 -21.46 -16.79 -6.42
N GLN A 84 -20.27 -17.40 -6.36
CA GLN A 84 -20.03 -18.76 -6.83
C GLN A 84 -20.86 -19.80 -6.04
N VAL A 85 -21.02 -19.62 -4.73
CA VAL A 85 -21.86 -20.51 -3.89
C VAL A 85 -23.34 -20.36 -4.25
N ASN A 86 -23.82 -19.13 -4.49
CA ASN A 86 -25.21 -18.92 -4.91
C ASN A 86 -25.48 -19.50 -6.31
N GLU A 87 -24.52 -19.36 -7.22
CA GLU A 87 -24.57 -19.99 -8.54
C GLU A 87 -24.66 -21.51 -8.41
N ALA A 88 -23.75 -22.13 -7.63
CA ALA A 88 -23.74 -23.57 -7.41
C ALA A 88 -25.08 -24.09 -6.86
N PHE A 89 -25.68 -23.39 -5.89
CA PHE A 89 -27.01 -23.74 -5.38
C PHE A 89 -28.13 -23.54 -6.41
N SER A 90 -28.00 -22.56 -7.32
CA SER A 90 -29.00 -22.29 -8.37
C SER A 90 -28.93 -23.34 -9.48
N VAL A 91 -27.72 -23.68 -9.91
CA VAL A 91 -27.47 -24.77 -10.88
C VAL A 91 -28.04 -26.08 -10.36
N ARG A 92 -27.83 -26.42 -9.07
CA ARG A 92 -28.41 -27.62 -8.45
C ARG A 92 -29.94 -27.65 -8.51
N LYS A 93 -30.62 -26.51 -8.38
CA LYS A 93 -32.09 -26.45 -8.48
C LYS A 93 -32.59 -26.70 -9.89
N ILE A 94 -31.82 -26.29 -10.91
CA ILE A 94 -32.19 -26.40 -12.32
C ILE A 94 -31.83 -27.79 -12.87
N GLN A 95 -30.58 -28.23 -12.66
CA GLN A 95 -30.03 -29.45 -13.25
C GLN A 95 -30.17 -30.68 -12.33
N GLY A 96 -30.51 -30.51 -11.06
CA GLY A 96 -30.61 -31.59 -10.07
C GLY A 96 -29.26 -32.13 -9.59
N SER A 97 -28.19 -32.00 -10.40
CA SER A 97 -26.82 -32.35 -10.05
C SER A 97 -26.01 -31.11 -9.66
N LEU A 98 -24.97 -31.34 -8.84
CA LEU A 98 -24.07 -30.30 -8.38
C LEU A 98 -22.67 -30.61 -8.89
N LYS A 99 -22.06 -29.66 -9.62
CA LYS A 99 -20.65 -29.76 -10.00
C LYS A 99 -19.79 -29.25 -8.86
N LYS A 100 -18.79 -30.03 -8.47
CA LYS A 100 -17.78 -29.62 -7.49
C LYS A 100 -16.95 -28.47 -8.07
N SER A 101 -16.66 -27.45 -7.26
CA SER A 101 -15.89 -26.27 -7.66
C SER A 101 -14.57 -26.18 -6.91
N THR A 102 -13.47 -26.35 -7.66
CA THR A 102 -12.10 -26.15 -7.15
C THR A 102 -11.79 -24.66 -6.96
N GLY A 103 -12.47 -23.76 -7.69
CA GLY A 103 -12.35 -22.31 -7.52
C GLY A 103 -12.85 -21.84 -6.16
N ILE A 104 -14.08 -22.25 -5.79
CA ILE A 104 -14.65 -21.97 -4.46
C ILE A 104 -13.74 -22.52 -3.36
N MET A 105 -13.19 -23.72 -3.57
CA MET A 105 -12.28 -24.36 -2.61
C MET A 105 -11.00 -23.54 -2.38
N LYS A 106 -10.36 -23.03 -3.44
CA LYS A 106 -9.16 -22.20 -3.34
C LYS A 106 -9.43 -20.86 -2.65
N ASP A 107 -10.53 -20.20 -3.01
CA ASP A 107 -10.90 -18.91 -2.44
C ASP A 107 -11.22 -19.05 -0.94
N VAL A 108 -11.97 -20.10 -0.55
CA VAL A 108 -12.26 -20.39 0.86
C VAL A 108 -10.98 -20.72 1.64
N ASN A 109 -10.05 -21.49 1.07
CA ASN A 109 -8.76 -21.79 1.72
C ASN A 109 -7.95 -20.50 1.99
N THR A 110 -7.90 -19.60 1.01
CA THR A 110 -7.22 -18.30 1.17
C THR A 110 -7.84 -17.49 2.31
N LEU A 111 -9.17 -17.53 2.45
CA LEU A 111 -9.89 -16.83 3.52
C LEU A 111 -9.74 -17.49 4.90
N VAL A 112 -9.50 -18.80 4.99
CA VAL A 112 -9.24 -19.52 6.26
C VAL A 112 -7.92 -19.08 6.90
N ARG A 113 -6.95 -18.65 6.10
CA ARG A 113 -5.63 -18.17 6.56
C ARG A 113 -5.68 -16.80 7.22
N LEU A 114 -6.78 -16.08 7.09
CA LEU A 114 -6.97 -14.79 7.74
C LEU A 114 -7.39 -15.02 9.19
N PRO A 115 -6.61 -14.58 10.18
CA PRO A 115 -6.93 -14.81 11.60
C PRO A 115 -8.33 -14.31 11.97
N GLU A 116 -8.77 -13.21 11.35
CA GLU A 116 -10.06 -12.57 11.62
C GLU A 116 -11.26 -13.42 11.14
N LEU A 117 -11.05 -14.34 10.19
CA LEU A 117 -12.10 -15.14 9.56
C LEU A 117 -11.91 -16.66 9.74
N SER A 118 -10.77 -17.10 10.28
CA SER A 118 -10.36 -18.50 10.26
C SER A 118 -11.44 -19.46 10.80
N ALA A 119 -11.99 -19.17 11.99
CA ALA A 119 -12.98 -20.02 12.63
C ALA A 119 -14.29 -20.15 11.81
N THR A 120 -14.79 -19.04 11.29
CA THR A 120 -16.06 -19.02 10.54
C THR A 120 -15.88 -19.54 9.10
N MET A 121 -14.71 -19.35 8.49
CA MET A 121 -14.38 -19.88 7.17
C MET A 121 -14.13 -21.39 7.23
N HIS A 122 -13.57 -21.89 8.32
CA HIS A 122 -13.48 -23.34 8.55
C HIS A 122 -14.88 -23.97 8.63
N GLN A 123 -15.79 -23.35 9.40
CA GLN A 123 -17.20 -23.78 9.44
C GLN A 123 -17.88 -23.70 8.07
N LEU A 124 -17.63 -22.63 7.31
CA LEU A 124 -18.15 -22.50 5.95
C LEU A 124 -17.63 -23.62 5.05
N SER A 125 -16.34 -23.92 5.10
CA SER A 125 -15.70 -25.01 4.35
C SER A 125 -16.37 -26.35 4.63
N MET A 126 -16.54 -26.71 5.91
CA MET A 126 -17.24 -27.95 6.30
C MET A 126 -18.67 -28.03 5.77
N GLU A 127 -19.41 -26.92 5.81
CA GLU A 127 -20.78 -26.86 5.28
C GLU A 127 -20.81 -26.96 3.75
N LEU A 128 -19.80 -26.42 3.04
CA LEU A 128 -19.67 -26.55 1.60
C LEU A 128 -19.28 -27.97 1.18
N VAL A 129 -18.43 -28.65 1.94
CA VAL A 129 -18.11 -30.09 1.76
C VAL A 129 -19.37 -30.92 1.95
N ARG A 130 -20.10 -30.73 3.06
CA ARG A 130 -21.37 -31.43 3.31
C ARG A 130 -22.43 -31.15 2.24
N ALA A 131 -22.43 -29.95 1.67
CA ALA A 131 -23.32 -29.59 0.56
C ALA A 131 -22.92 -30.23 -0.78
N GLY A 132 -21.72 -30.81 -0.89
CA GLY A 132 -21.14 -31.37 -2.10
C GLY A 132 -20.60 -30.32 -3.08
N ILE A 133 -20.42 -29.07 -2.64
CA ILE A 133 -19.97 -27.95 -3.49
C ILE A 133 -18.46 -27.99 -3.68
N ILE A 134 -17.72 -28.34 -2.62
CA ILE A 134 -16.27 -28.47 -2.64
C ILE A 134 -15.89 -29.88 -2.18
N GLU A 135 -14.69 -30.30 -2.53
CA GLU A 135 -14.14 -31.58 -2.07
C GLU A 135 -13.59 -31.46 -0.66
N GLU A 136 -13.57 -32.58 0.07
CA GLU A 136 -12.94 -32.63 1.38
C GLU A 136 -11.45 -32.34 1.22
N MET A 137 -11.02 -31.23 1.80
CA MET A 137 -9.61 -30.87 1.79
C MET A 137 -8.87 -31.80 2.73
N VAL A 138 -8.07 -32.73 2.18
CA VAL A 138 -6.96 -33.30 2.94
C VAL A 138 -6.03 -32.12 3.25
N SER A 139 -5.77 -31.87 4.53
CA SER A 139 -4.87 -30.81 4.98
C SER A 139 -3.43 -31.10 4.54
N ASP A 140 -3.14 -30.95 3.26
CA ASP A 140 -1.78 -30.78 2.80
C ASP A 140 -1.29 -29.45 3.36
N ALA A 141 -0.26 -29.54 4.19
CA ALA A 141 0.48 -28.42 4.75
C ALA A 141 1.03 -27.57 3.59
N ILE A 142 0.24 -26.62 3.10
CA ILE A 142 0.73 -25.61 2.16
C ILE A 142 1.61 -24.65 2.98
N PRO A 143 2.85 -24.35 2.53
CA PRO A 143 3.82 -23.63 3.32
C PRO A 143 3.28 -22.27 3.78
N ASP A 144 3.55 -21.96 5.05
CA ASP A 144 3.11 -20.76 5.76
C ASP A 144 3.90 -19.49 5.35
N ASN A 145 4.56 -19.49 4.20
CA ASN A 145 5.86 -18.82 4.07
C ASN A 145 5.94 -17.57 3.18
N GLU A 146 4.83 -16.89 2.87
CA GLU A 146 4.89 -15.74 1.93
C GLU A 146 4.19 -14.45 2.40
N ILE A 147 3.61 -14.39 3.61
CA ILE A 147 2.85 -13.18 4.02
C ILE A 147 3.49 -12.43 5.20
N LEU A 148 4.49 -12.99 5.90
CA LEU A 148 4.91 -12.45 7.20
C LEU A 148 6.38 -12.02 7.35
N GLU A 149 7.29 -12.33 6.41
CA GLU A 149 8.73 -12.21 6.71
C GLU A 149 9.55 -11.16 5.91
N ASP A 150 9.02 -10.50 4.89
CA ASP A 150 9.80 -9.52 4.09
C ASP A 150 9.68 -8.04 4.53
N GLU A 151 9.00 -7.73 5.65
CA GLU A 151 8.49 -6.37 5.89
C GLU A 151 9.46 -5.36 6.53
N GLU A 152 10.57 -5.73 7.19
CA GLU A 152 11.27 -4.74 8.03
C GLU A 152 12.11 -3.70 7.25
N GLU A 153 12.85 -4.09 6.21
CA GLU A 153 13.65 -3.14 5.41
C GLU A 153 12.78 -2.31 4.44
N GLU A 154 11.74 -2.91 3.85
CA GLU A 154 10.83 -2.21 2.93
C GLU A 154 10.03 -1.11 3.65
N VAL A 155 9.73 -1.31 4.94
CA VAL A 155 8.93 -0.37 5.73
C VAL A 155 9.65 0.97 5.96
N ASP A 156 10.97 1.02 6.13
CA ASP A 156 11.64 2.30 6.41
C ASP A 156 11.63 3.25 5.20
N ALA A 157 11.77 2.73 3.97
CA ALA A 157 11.65 3.53 2.76
C ALA A 157 10.20 4.02 2.53
N GLU A 158 9.21 3.16 2.79
CA GLU A 158 7.79 3.53 2.74
C GLU A 158 7.44 4.59 3.78
N VAL A 159 8.03 4.52 4.98
CA VAL A 159 7.83 5.50 6.06
C VAL A 159 8.27 6.88 5.64
N ASP A 160 9.46 7.01 5.06
CA ASP A 160 9.99 8.30 4.62
C ASP A 160 9.11 8.90 3.50
N LYS A 161 8.62 8.06 2.58
CA LYS A 161 7.65 8.49 1.56
C LYS A 161 6.34 8.98 2.17
N VAL A 162 5.77 8.23 3.12
CA VAL A 162 4.53 8.61 3.81
C VAL A 162 4.68 9.90 4.61
N LEU A 163 5.83 10.09 5.27
CA LEU A 163 6.16 11.34 5.96
C LEU A 163 6.24 12.51 4.98
N GLN A 164 6.93 12.34 3.85
CA GLN A 164 6.97 13.35 2.80
C GLN A 164 5.57 13.69 2.30
N ASP A 165 4.74 12.71 1.97
CA ASP A 165 3.39 12.94 1.44
C ASP A 165 2.48 13.70 2.44
N ILE A 166 2.56 13.35 3.73
CA ILE A 166 1.70 13.94 4.76
C ILE A 166 2.17 15.34 5.15
N LEU A 167 3.49 15.54 5.27
CA LEU A 167 4.08 16.79 5.73
C LEU A 167 4.23 17.79 4.58
N ARG A 168 4.63 17.37 3.38
CA ARG A 168 4.69 18.25 2.19
C ARG A 168 3.31 18.70 1.74
N GLY A 169 2.28 17.87 1.87
CA GLY A 169 0.88 18.26 1.66
C GLY A 169 0.35 19.33 2.64
N LYS A 170 1.12 19.69 3.68
CA LYS A 170 0.87 20.86 4.55
C LYS A 170 1.94 21.95 4.45
N LEU A 171 3.16 21.62 4.02
CA LEU A 171 4.21 22.62 3.73
C LEU A 171 3.91 23.38 2.43
N SER A 172 3.21 22.78 1.46
CA SER A 172 2.80 23.46 0.23
C SER A 172 1.68 24.50 0.42
N GLN A 173 1.13 24.65 1.62
CA GLN A 173 0.17 25.71 1.97
C GLN A 173 0.72 26.73 2.98
N VAL A 174 1.98 26.60 3.40
CA VAL A 174 2.64 27.57 4.30
C VAL A 174 3.99 28.04 3.74
N GLU A 175 4.30 27.77 2.48
CA GLU A 175 5.19 28.68 1.73
C GLU A 175 4.36 29.90 1.32
N ALA A 176 4.23 30.79 2.30
CA ALA A 176 4.02 32.19 2.05
C ALA A 176 4.97 32.62 0.92
N VAL A 177 4.37 33.17 -0.13
CA VAL A 177 4.95 34.09 -1.10
C VAL A 177 6.28 34.66 -0.59
N LYS A 178 7.40 34.08 -1.03
CA LYS A 178 8.65 34.84 -1.06
C LYS A 178 8.40 35.94 -2.11
N PRO A 179 8.50 37.23 -1.78
CA PRO A 179 8.61 38.22 -2.82
C PRO A 179 9.83 37.82 -3.66
N GLU A 180 9.64 37.70 -4.97
CA GLU A 180 10.72 37.56 -5.93
C GLU A 180 11.70 38.69 -5.68
N LYS A 181 12.81 38.38 -4.99
CA LYS A 181 14.00 39.21 -5.04
C LYS A 181 14.54 39.07 -6.46
N PRO A 182 14.86 40.19 -7.14
CA PRO A 182 15.50 40.16 -8.45
C PRO A 182 16.70 39.22 -8.41
N LEU A 183 16.80 38.39 -9.45
CA LEU A 183 17.92 37.50 -9.71
C LEU A 183 19.23 38.29 -9.59
N GLU A 184 20.00 37.99 -8.55
CA GLU A 184 21.43 38.24 -8.55
C GLU A 184 22.03 37.22 -9.54
N GLU A 185 22.56 37.74 -10.65
CA GLU A 185 23.36 37.00 -11.61
C GLU A 185 24.63 36.49 -10.91
N GLU A 186 24.72 35.18 -10.69
CA GLU A 186 26.03 34.54 -10.52
C GLU A 186 26.71 34.41 -11.90
N PRO A 187 28.02 34.68 -11.98
CA PRO A 187 28.73 34.83 -13.24
C PRO A 187 28.96 33.47 -13.88
N MET A 188 28.30 33.23 -15.01
CA MET A 188 28.62 32.12 -15.90
C MET A 188 29.01 32.70 -17.27
N ALA A 189 30.17 32.24 -17.76
CA ALA A 189 30.72 32.41 -19.11
C ALA A 189 31.59 33.65 -19.39
N GLU A 190 32.82 33.68 -18.83
CA GLU A 190 33.96 34.36 -19.48
C GLU A 190 35.12 33.40 -19.81
N GLU A 191 35.30 32.27 -19.10
CA GLU A 191 36.42 31.34 -19.37
C GLU A 191 36.27 30.49 -20.65
N GLU A 192 35.05 30.24 -21.15
CA GLU A 192 34.85 29.43 -22.37
C GLU A 192 35.07 30.20 -23.69
N PHE A 193 35.06 31.54 -23.66
CA PHE A 193 35.23 32.36 -24.87
C PHE A 193 36.71 32.62 -25.20
N GLU A 194 37.58 32.78 -24.20
CA GLU A 194 39.03 32.99 -24.43
C GLU A 194 39.70 31.75 -25.04
N ASP A 195 39.27 30.54 -24.62
CA ASP A 195 39.80 29.28 -25.15
C ASP A 195 39.41 29.03 -26.62
N GLN A 196 38.24 29.52 -27.05
CA GLN A 196 37.81 29.42 -28.46
C GLN A 196 38.57 30.40 -29.36
N GLU A 197 38.91 31.60 -28.87
CA GLU A 197 39.66 32.58 -29.68
C GLU A 197 41.15 32.20 -29.81
N ALA A 198 41.75 31.67 -28.73
CA ALA A 198 43.12 31.17 -28.74
C ALA A 198 43.30 29.98 -29.70
N THR A 199 42.34 29.04 -29.71
CA THR A 199 42.35 27.88 -30.62
C THR A 199 42.15 28.28 -32.09
N LEU A 200 41.28 29.26 -32.38
CA LEU A 200 41.11 29.83 -33.72
C LEU A 200 42.37 30.54 -34.24
N LYS A 201 43.11 31.24 -33.37
CA LYS A 201 44.37 31.92 -33.74
C LYS A 201 45.48 30.92 -34.06
N GLN A 202 45.56 29.81 -33.31
CA GLN A 202 46.50 28.73 -33.58
C GLN A 202 46.21 28.02 -34.91
N MET A 203 44.92 27.84 -35.26
CA MET A 203 44.49 27.27 -36.53
C MET A 203 44.84 28.19 -37.72
N ARG A 204 44.71 29.52 -37.57
CA ARG A 204 45.10 30.50 -38.60
C ARG A 204 46.61 30.50 -38.88
N GLY A 205 47.45 30.46 -37.84
CA GLY A 205 48.91 30.42 -38.02
C GLY A 205 49.42 29.16 -38.72
N ARG A 206 48.77 28.01 -38.49
CA ARG A 206 49.09 26.76 -39.21
C ARG A 206 48.71 26.80 -40.69
N LEU A 207 47.63 27.51 -41.04
CA LEU A 207 47.18 27.66 -42.43
C LEU A 207 48.06 28.64 -43.22
N GLU A 208 48.61 29.67 -42.58
CA GLU A 208 49.57 30.60 -43.22
C GLU A 208 50.93 29.95 -43.48
N ALA A 209 51.39 29.08 -42.58
CA ALA A 209 52.64 28.32 -42.76
C ALA A 209 52.59 27.31 -43.94
N LEU A 210 51.40 26.97 -44.43
CA LEU A 210 51.19 26.12 -45.62
C LEU A 210 51.05 26.93 -46.91
N LYS A 211 51.09 28.26 -46.83
CA LYS A 211 50.90 29.17 -47.96
C LYS A 211 52.20 29.87 -48.40
N SER A 212 53.35 29.45 -47.87
CA SER A 212 54.70 29.80 -48.33
C SER A 212 55.42 28.59 -48.92
#